data_AF-K0KQ31-F1
#
_entry.id   AF-K0KQ31-F1
#
_cell.length_a   1.000
_cell.length_b   1.000
_cell.length_c   1.000
_cell.angle_alpha   90.00
_cell.angle_beta   90.00
_cell.angle_gamma   90.00
#
_symmetry.space_group_name_H-M   'P 1'
#
loop_
_entity.id
_entity.type
_entity.pdbx_description
1 polymer ?
#
loop_
_entity_poly.entity_id
_entity_poly.type
_entity_poly.pdbx_seq_one_letter_code
_entity_poly.pdbx_strand_id
1 'polypeptide(L)'
;MLRKLINDNEEQDVIYITKYAFKIILDVKDTKPNKDDYKKLIREALITVTALKGVGPATGSLILSLLNKITNLAPPFYSDEAAEYLFVKYGNVENLKLRYSLPEYMKWLDLMWNLNSDFKYDFTDIENGIWALKLNEYYEIKPDFNLPVTTEDVGDKNFNSEEETKKDTTDEPKKETKKETSKEEEDKKPRTRSKRVKKEDADEPEQTEEVIDKLLKKPKKSKK
;
A
#
# COMPACT_ATOMS: atom_id res chain seq x y z
N MET A 1 11.00 0.20 -15.78
CA MET A 1 11.79 -0.76 -14.97
C MET A 1 10.96 -1.39 -13.84
N LEU A 2 10.29 -0.61 -12.98
CA LEU A 2 9.63 -1.09 -11.75
C LEU A 2 8.79 -2.38 -11.91
N ARG A 3 7.85 -2.44 -12.87
CA ARG A 3 7.04 -3.65 -13.13
C ARG A 3 7.88 -4.91 -13.38
N LYS A 4 9.07 -4.79 -13.99
CA LYS A 4 9.96 -5.94 -14.16
C LYS A 4 10.47 -6.44 -12.81
N LEU A 5 10.97 -5.55 -11.95
CA LEU A 5 11.46 -5.93 -10.62
C LEU A 5 10.37 -6.61 -9.78
N ILE A 6 9.12 -6.12 -9.86
CA ILE A 6 7.97 -6.74 -9.19
C ILE A 6 7.70 -8.15 -9.74
N ASN A 7 7.73 -8.32 -11.07
CA ASN A 7 7.58 -9.62 -11.73
C ASN A 7 8.81 -10.55 -11.57
N ASP A 8 9.95 -10.04 -11.13
CA ASP A 8 11.17 -10.81 -10.85
C ASP A 8 11.13 -11.44 -9.43
N ASN A 9 10.03 -11.32 -8.65
CA ASN A 9 9.82 -12.03 -7.37
C ASN A 9 9.13 -13.38 -7.58
N GLU A 10 9.50 -14.40 -6.81
CA GLU A 10 8.77 -15.68 -6.78
C GLU A 10 7.47 -15.53 -5.98
N GLU A 11 6.40 -16.22 -6.40
CA GLU A 11 5.09 -16.13 -5.75
C GLU A 11 5.13 -16.53 -4.26
N GLN A 12 5.95 -17.54 -3.93
CA GLN A 12 6.12 -18.00 -2.55
C GLN A 12 6.86 -16.97 -1.67
N ASP A 13 7.83 -16.23 -2.23
CA ASP A 13 8.49 -15.13 -1.51
C ASP A 13 7.48 -14.01 -1.19
N VAL A 14 6.61 -13.66 -2.16
CA VAL A 14 5.56 -12.65 -1.97
C VAL A 14 4.59 -13.09 -0.87
N ILE A 15 4.09 -14.32 -0.91
CA ILE A 15 3.17 -14.86 0.09
C ILE A 15 3.82 -14.94 1.48
N TYR A 16 5.07 -15.40 1.57
CA TYR A 16 5.78 -15.54 2.84
C TYR A 16 6.10 -14.18 3.47
N ILE A 17 6.72 -13.27 2.71
CA ILE A 17 7.18 -11.97 3.21
C ILE A 17 6.00 -11.08 3.61
N THR A 18 4.91 -11.07 2.84
CA THR A 18 3.70 -10.29 3.22
C THR A 18 3.03 -10.85 4.46
N LYS A 19 2.87 -12.19 4.57
CA LYS A 19 2.32 -12.82 5.79
C LYS A 19 3.19 -12.55 7.01
N TYR A 20 4.52 -12.61 6.90
CA TYR A 20 5.41 -12.31 8.02
C TYR A 20 5.35 -10.83 8.41
N ALA A 21 5.33 -9.91 7.44
CA ALA A 21 5.18 -8.47 7.68
C ALA A 21 3.85 -8.12 8.37
N PHE A 22 2.76 -8.78 8.01
CA PHE A 22 1.47 -8.62 8.69
C PHE A 22 1.47 -9.27 10.08
N LYS A 23 2.07 -10.46 10.23
CA LYS A 23 2.17 -11.17 11.51
C LYS A 23 2.90 -10.33 12.57
N ILE A 24 3.97 -9.63 12.21
CA ILE A 24 4.69 -8.70 13.10
C ILE A 24 3.71 -7.71 13.77
N ILE A 25 2.78 -7.13 13.01
CA ILE A 25 1.80 -6.14 13.52
C ILE A 25 0.62 -6.83 14.24
N LEU A 26 0.14 -7.97 13.75
CA LEU A 26 -1.05 -8.65 14.26
C LEU A 26 -0.81 -9.50 15.52
N ASP A 27 0.42 -9.93 15.80
CA ASP A 27 0.78 -10.67 17.03
C ASP A 27 0.84 -9.76 18.27
N VAL A 28 0.80 -8.43 18.11
CA VAL A 28 0.97 -7.47 19.20
C VAL A 28 -0.26 -7.43 20.10
N LYS A 29 -0.08 -7.84 21.36
CA LYS A 29 -1.14 -7.86 22.38
C LYS A 29 -1.51 -6.49 22.96
N ASP A 30 -0.59 -5.53 22.88
CA ASP A 30 -0.82 -4.14 23.28
C ASP A 30 -1.35 -3.35 22.08
N THR A 31 -2.62 -2.94 22.14
CA THR A 31 -3.26 -2.13 21.09
C THR A 31 -3.03 -0.62 21.27
N LYS A 32 -2.30 -0.20 22.32
CA LYS A 32 -1.89 1.19 22.55
C LYS A 32 -0.41 1.30 22.97
N PRO A 33 0.52 0.77 22.16
CA PRO A 33 1.95 0.88 22.44
C PRO A 33 2.38 2.35 22.49
N ASN A 34 3.43 2.65 23.24
CA ASN A 34 4.03 3.98 23.21
C ASN A 34 4.69 4.29 21.85
N LYS A 35 4.99 5.57 21.61
CA LYS A 35 5.53 6.08 20.35
C LYS A 35 6.74 5.30 19.82
N ASP A 36 7.71 5.00 20.68
CA ASP A 36 8.96 4.37 20.23
C ASP A 36 8.82 2.87 20.02
N ASP A 37 7.96 2.18 20.76
CA ASP A 37 7.64 0.76 20.50
C ASP A 37 6.79 0.60 19.23
N TYR A 38 5.82 1.48 18.98
CA TYR A 38 5.13 1.56 17.69
C TYR A 38 6.11 1.82 16.53
N LYS A 39 7.07 2.73 16.70
CA LYS A 39 8.09 3.00 15.68
C LYS A 39 9.05 1.82 15.47
N LYS A 40 9.34 0.99 16.48
CA LYS A 40 10.11 -0.26 16.30
C LYS A 40 9.29 -1.25 15.46
N LEU A 41 8.04 -1.48 15.85
CA LEU A 41 7.09 -2.38 15.21
C LEU A 41 6.93 -2.08 13.70
N ILE A 42 6.54 -0.85 13.37
CA ILE A 42 6.32 -0.45 11.96
C ILE A 42 7.63 -0.49 11.17
N ARG A 43 8.77 -0.15 11.78
CA ARG A 43 10.07 -0.25 11.12
C ARG A 43 10.41 -1.69 10.75
N GLU A 44 10.12 -2.66 11.61
CA GLU A 44 10.40 -4.07 11.40
C GLU A 44 9.51 -4.68 10.31
N ALA A 45 8.20 -4.43 10.37
CA ALA A 45 7.24 -4.82 9.33
C ALA A 45 7.61 -4.19 7.97
N LEU A 46 8.04 -2.93 7.95
CA LEU A 46 8.42 -2.23 6.73
C LEU A 46 9.77 -2.67 6.17
N ILE A 47 10.75 -3.03 7.02
CA ILE A 47 11.99 -3.70 6.58
C ILE A 47 11.67 -5.04 5.92
N THR A 48 10.77 -5.82 6.54
CA THR A 48 10.33 -7.11 6.01
C THR A 48 9.71 -6.96 4.62
N VAL A 49 8.66 -6.15 4.45
CA VAL A 49 7.97 -6.04 3.15
C VAL A 49 8.84 -5.41 2.05
N THR A 50 9.80 -4.55 2.41
CA THR A 50 10.77 -3.96 1.45
C THR A 50 11.96 -4.87 1.10
N ALA A 51 11.96 -6.13 1.54
CA ALA A 51 12.81 -7.17 0.96
C ALA A 51 12.35 -7.58 -0.46
N LEU A 52 11.07 -7.37 -0.80
CA LEU A 52 10.52 -7.65 -2.13
C LEU A 52 11.08 -6.70 -3.20
N LYS A 53 11.48 -7.27 -4.35
CA LYS A 53 12.06 -6.52 -5.47
C LYS A 53 11.03 -5.53 -6.01
N GLY A 54 11.38 -4.24 -6.01
CA GLY A 54 10.50 -3.16 -6.44
C GLY A 54 9.56 -2.61 -5.36
N VAL A 55 9.53 -3.17 -4.14
CA VAL A 55 8.76 -2.60 -3.01
C VAL A 55 9.65 -1.64 -2.22
N GLY A 56 9.47 -0.34 -2.46
CA GLY A 56 10.06 0.72 -1.62
C GLY A 56 9.20 1.06 -0.40
N PRO A 57 9.69 1.86 0.56
CA PRO A 57 8.94 2.27 1.75
C PRO A 57 7.53 2.81 1.49
N ALA A 58 7.29 3.55 0.41
CA ALA A 58 5.95 4.00 0.02
C ALA A 58 5.01 2.80 -0.27
N THR A 59 5.37 1.96 -1.24
CA THR A 59 4.62 0.74 -1.59
C THR A 59 4.50 -0.23 -0.42
N GLY A 60 5.53 -0.34 0.43
CA GLY A 60 5.51 -1.15 1.63
C GLY A 60 4.49 -0.63 2.66
N SER A 61 4.47 0.68 2.91
CA SER A 61 3.46 1.29 3.79
C SER A 61 2.04 1.12 3.26
N LEU A 62 1.84 1.20 1.93
CA LEU A 62 0.54 0.91 1.29
C LEU A 62 0.08 -0.54 1.50
N ILE A 63 1.00 -1.50 1.43
CA ILE A 63 0.69 -2.92 1.69
C ILE A 63 0.30 -3.12 3.16
N LEU A 64 1.03 -2.48 4.08
CA LEU A 64 0.78 -2.59 5.53
C LEU A 64 -0.48 -1.82 5.99
N SER A 65 -0.84 -0.70 5.34
CA SER A 65 -2.02 0.09 5.71
C SER A 65 -3.34 -0.64 5.44
N LEU A 66 -3.34 -1.68 4.58
CA LEU A 66 -4.50 -2.57 4.37
C LEU A 66 -4.96 -3.30 5.65
N LEU A 67 -4.12 -3.34 6.68
CA LEU A 67 -4.48 -3.89 8.00
C LEU A 67 -5.42 -2.98 8.81
N ASN A 68 -5.73 -1.76 8.37
CA ASN A 68 -6.52 -0.80 9.18
C ASN A 68 -7.94 -1.29 9.52
N LYS A 69 -8.52 -2.15 8.68
CA LYS A 69 -9.82 -2.80 8.96
C LYS A 69 -9.73 -4.03 9.87
N ILE A 70 -8.53 -4.34 10.39
CA ILE A 70 -8.22 -5.46 11.30
C ILE A 70 -7.59 -4.96 12.61
N THR A 71 -6.74 -3.92 12.56
CA THR A 71 -6.05 -3.36 13.73
C THR A 71 -5.80 -1.86 13.60
N ASN A 72 -5.95 -1.13 14.71
CA ASN A 72 -5.57 0.28 14.83
C ASN A 72 -4.04 0.50 14.79
N LEU A 73 -3.24 -0.57 14.88
CA LEU A 73 -1.78 -0.53 14.73
C LEU A 73 -1.33 -0.51 13.26
N ALA A 74 -2.24 -0.50 12.29
CA ALA A 74 -1.89 -0.34 10.88
C ALA A 74 -1.14 0.99 10.67
N PRO A 75 -0.03 1.00 9.91
CA PRO A 75 0.67 2.23 9.59
C PRO A 75 -0.10 3.05 8.55
N PRO A 76 -0.01 4.38 8.57
CA PRO A 76 -0.49 5.22 7.49
C PRO A 76 0.35 5.00 6.21
N PHE A 77 -0.32 5.14 5.06
CA PHE A 77 0.31 5.08 3.74
C PHE A 77 1.13 6.35 3.46
N TYR A 78 2.39 6.18 3.04
CA TYR A 78 3.26 7.28 2.65
C TYR A 78 2.96 7.74 1.21
N SER A 79 1.82 8.42 1.04
CA SER A 79 1.50 9.18 -0.17
C SER A 79 2.42 10.39 -0.34
N ASP A 80 2.61 10.86 -1.57
CA ASP A 80 3.45 12.03 -1.85
C ASP A 80 2.84 13.31 -1.24
N GLU A 81 1.52 13.42 -1.31
CA GLU A 81 0.75 14.59 -0.87
C GLU A 81 0.73 14.70 0.65
N ALA A 82 0.49 13.59 1.38
CA ALA A 82 0.55 13.62 2.85
C ALA A 82 1.98 13.68 3.39
N ALA A 83 2.97 13.16 2.66
CA ALA A 83 4.38 13.39 2.96
C ALA A 83 4.76 14.87 2.80
N GLU A 84 4.40 15.49 1.68
CA GLU A 84 4.68 16.91 1.41
C GLU A 84 4.00 17.81 2.43
N TYR A 85 2.69 17.67 2.62
CA TYR A 85 1.92 18.51 3.54
C TYR A 85 2.50 18.47 4.95
N LEU A 86 2.81 17.29 5.50
CA LEU A 86 3.37 17.22 6.86
C LEU A 86 4.79 17.77 6.96
N PHE A 87 5.68 17.46 6.02
CA PHE A 87 7.05 17.99 6.08
C PHE A 87 7.12 19.51 5.85
N VAL A 88 6.23 20.08 5.03
CA VAL A 88 6.13 21.53 4.85
C VAL A 88 5.51 22.20 6.08
N LYS A 89 4.30 21.77 6.49
CA LYS A 89 3.49 22.46 7.53
C LYS A 89 3.96 22.24 8.97
N TYR A 90 4.49 21.06 9.28
CA TYR A 90 4.87 20.66 10.64
C TYR A 90 6.35 20.24 10.76
N GLY A 91 6.99 19.87 9.65
CA GLY A 91 8.43 19.61 9.57
C GLY A 91 9.29 20.84 9.30
N ASN A 92 8.69 22.00 8.96
CA ASN A 92 9.36 23.25 8.57
C ASN A 92 10.36 23.09 7.39
N VAL A 93 9.99 22.32 6.36
CA VAL A 93 10.84 22.07 5.18
C VAL A 93 10.27 22.79 3.95
N GLU A 94 10.74 24.00 3.68
CA GLU A 94 10.25 24.86 2.58
C GLU A 94 10.54 24.30 1.17
N ASN A 95 11.68 23.61 0.99
CA ASN A 95 12.15 23.08 -0.29
C ASN A 95 12.27 21.56 -0.22
N LEU A 96 11.14 20.88 -0.02
CA LEU A 96 11.11 19.44 0.16
C LEU A 96 11.41 18.69 -1.14
N LYS A 97 12.22 17.64 -1.02
CA LYS A 97 12.33 16.59 -2.03
C LYS A 97 12.27 15.23 -1.33
N LEU A 98 11.19 14.50 -1.57
CA LEU A 98 11.01 13.14 -1.05
C LEU A 98 12.10 12.20 -1.61
N ARG A 99 12.64 11.35 -0.74
CA ARG A 99 13.71 10.37 -1.04
C ARG A 99 13.24 8.93 -0.89
N TYR A 100 12.02 8.70 -0.38
CA TYR A 100 11.41 7.37 -0.23
C TYR A 100 12.29 6.39 0.55
N SER A 101 13.01 6.91 1.55
CA SER A 101 13.94 6.13 2.36
C SER A 101 13.32 5.78 3.70
N LEU A 102 13.62 4.60 4.25
CA LEU A 102 13.10 4.18 5.55
C LEU A 102 13.37 5.23 6.67
N PRO A 103 14.56 5.86 6.80
CA PRO A 103 14.79 6.90 7.79
C PRO A 103 13.95 8.17 7.59
N GLU A 104 13.44 8.42 6.38
CA GLU A 104 12.55 9.54 6.08
C GLU A 104 11.10 9.19 6.39
N TYR A 105 10.65 7.99 5.99
CA TYR A 105 9.35 7.45 6.40
C TYR A 105 9.19 7.45 7.92
N MET A 106 10.21 7.01 8.68
CA MET A 106 10.13 7.03 10.16
C MET A 106 10.03 8.46 10.73
N LYS A 107 10.60 9.47 10.07
CA LYS A 107 10.45 10.89 10.46
C LYS A 107 9.06 11.44 10.14
N TRP A 108 8.44 10.97 9.06
CA TRP A 108 7.06 11.32 8.74
C TRP A 108 6.07 10.63 9.68
N LEU A 109 6.31 9.36 10.04
CA LEU A 109 5.56 8.65 11.06
C LEU A 109 5.67 9.33 12.44
N ASP A 110 6.84 9.91 12.76
CA ASP A 110 7.02 10.78 13.93
C ASP A 110 6.11 12.02 13.92
N LEU A 111 5.76 12.58 12.75
CA LEU A 111 4.80 13.68 12.61
C LEU A 111 3.35 13.19 12.65
N MET A 112 3.00 12.12 11.93
CA MET A 112 1.67 11.49 11.96
C MET A 112 1.27 11.13 13.39
N TRP A 113 2.18 10.55 14.18
CA TRP A 113 1.94 10.26 15.60
C TRP A 113 1.61 11.51 16.42
N ASN A 114 2.29 12.65 16.17
CA ASN A 114 2.05 13.88 16.92
C ASN A 114 0.64 14.48 16.64
N LEU A 115 0.00 14.09 15.53
CA LEU A 115 -1.39 14.43 15.21
C LEU A 115 -2.40 13.41 15.76
N ASN A 116 -1.95 12.22 16.15
CA ASN A 116 -2.78 11.08 16.57
C ASN A 116 -2.22 10.36 17.80
N SER A 117 -1.94 11.10 18.87
CA SER A 117 -1.51 10.46 20.12
C SER A 117 -2.57 9.47 20.60
N ASP A 118 -2.12 8.39 21.24
CA ASP A 118 -2.98 7.40 21.91
C ASP A 118 -3.95 6.63 20.98
N PHE A 119 -3.70 6.68 19.67
CA PHE A 119 -4.50 6.09 18.58
C PHE A 119 -5.98 6.53 18.66
N LYS A 120 -6.23 7.84 18.68
CA LYS A 120 -7.59 8.38 18.77
C LYS A 120 -8.42 8.13 17.51
N TYR A 121 -7.79 8.12 16.35
CA TYR A 121 -8.40 7.86 15.03
C TYR A 121 -7.61 6.79 14.27
N ASP A 122 -8.20 6.22 13.21
CA ASP A 122 -7.48 5.41 12.23
C ASP A 122 -6.40 6.27 11.54
N PHE A 123 -5.18 5.74 11.44
CA PHE A 123 -4.10 6.42 10.72
C PHE A 123 -4.39 6.58 9.23
N THR A 124 -5.19 5.69 8.63
CA THR A 124 -5.68 5.85 7.25
C THR A 124 -6.66 7.02 7.11
N ASP A 125 -7.55 7.26 8.08
CA ASP A 125 -8.50 8.38 8.00
C ASP A 125 -7.77 9.74 8.12
N ILE A 126 -6.72 9.80 8.95
CA ILE A 126 -5.84 10.99 9.05
C ILE A 126 -5.04 11.19 7.77
N GLU A 127 -4.51 10.12 7.16
CA GLU A 127 -3.75 10.20 5.90
C GLU A 127 -4.63 10.72 4.76
N ASN A 128 -5.84 10.13 4.58
CA ASN A 128 -6.86 10.61 3.65
C ASN A 128 -7.21 12.09 3.90
N GLY A 129 -7.39 12.50 5.16
CA GLY A 129 -7.68 13.89 5.51
C GLY A 129 -6.57 14.87 5.15
N ILE A 130 -5.31 14.49 5.37
CA ILE A 130 -4.14 15.29 4.98
C ILE A 130 -3.99 15.35 3.46
N TRP A 131 -4.19 14.22 2.77
CA TRP A 131 -4.18 14.14 1.30
C TRP A 131 -5.25 15.07 0.69
N ALA A 132 -6.48 15.05 1.23
CA ALA A 132 -7.56 15.94 0.79
C ALA A 132 -7.26 17.43 1.06
N LEU A 133 -6.68 17.75 2.23
CA LEU A 133 -6.20 19.12 2.52
C LEU A 133 -5.13 19.56 1.51
N LYS A 134 -4.22 18.66 1.11
CA LYS A 134 -3.17 18.97 0.13
C LYS A 134 -3.71 19.14 -1.29
N LEU A 135 -4.66 18.31 -1.73
CA LEU A 135 -5.33 18.51 -3.01
C LEU A 135 -6.10 19.84 -3.06
N ASN A 136 -6.68 20.28 -1.94
CA ASN A 136 -7.32 21.59 -1.88
C ASN A 136 -6.31 22.75 -2.07
N GLU A 137 -5.05 22.61 -1.64
CA GLU A 137 -3.99 23.59 -1.95
C GLU A 137 -3.62 23.64 -3.44
N TYR A 138 -3.71 22.51 -4.16
CA TYR A 138 -3.37 22.44 -5.58
C TYR A 138 -4.49 22.93 -6.51
N TYR A 139 -5.75 22.73 -6.12
CA TYR A 139 -6.90 22.89 -7.02
C TYR A 139 -7.92 23.95 -6.58
N GLU A 140 -7.71 24.63 -5.44
CA GLU A 140 -8.66 25.60 -4.85
C GLU A 140 -10.11 25.07 -4.82
N ILE A 141 -10.29 23.84 -4.31
CA ILE A 141 -11.56 23.09 -4.42
C ILE A 141 -12.63 23.79 -3.57
N LYS A 142 -13.41 24.66 -4.21
CA LYS A 142 -14.57 25.30 -3.61
C LYS A 142 -15.61 24.21 -3.30
N PRO A 143 -16.06 24.07 -2.04
CA PRO A 143 -17.03 23.06 -1.67
C PRO A 143 -18.34 23.29 -2.42
N ASP A 144 -18.77 22.30 -3.21
CA ASP A 144 -20.09 22.32 -3.82
C ASP A 144 -21.14 21.84 -2.80
N PHE A 145 -21.76 22.82 -2.15
CA PHE A 145 -22.83 22.58 -1.17
C PHE A 145 -24.13 22.03 -1.78
N ASN A 146 -24.19 21.82 -3.10
CA ASN A 146 -25.33 21.19 -3.79
C ASN A 146 -25.17 19.67 -3.97
N LEU A 147 -24.06 19.08 -3.52
CA LEU A 147 -23.89 17.62 -3.53
C LEU A 147 -25.00 16.96 -2.69
N PRO A 148 -25.76 15.99 -3.24
CA PRO A 148 -26.78 15.29 -2.48
C PRO A 148 -26.13 14.48 -1.36
N VAL A 149 -26.63 14.63 -0.13
CA VAL A 149 -26.13 13.88 1.03
C VAL A 149 -26.54 12.42 0.88
N THR A 150 -25.63 11.59 0.36
CA THR A 150 -25.80 10.14 0.23
C THR A 150 -25.74 9.48 1.61
N THR A 151 -26.86 9.47 2.32
CA THR A 151 -27.04 8.72 3.57
C THR A 151 -27.19 7.22 3.27
N GLU A 152 -26.13 6.59 2.77
CA GLU A 152 -26.10 5.14 2.58
C GLU A 152 -25.81 4.42 3.91
N ASP A 153 -26.91 3.91 4.47
CA ASP A 153 -26.98 2.70 5.29
C ASP A 153 -26.26 2.68 6.67
N VAL A 154 -26.69 3.58 7.57
CA VAL A 154 -26.88 3.16 8.97
C VAL A 154 -28.25 2.47 9.04
N GLY A 155 -28.27 1.19 8.68
CA GLY A 155 -29.52 0.44 8.52
C GLY A 155 -30.26 0.22 9.84
N ASP A 156 -31.45 0.81 9.95
CA ASP A 156 -32.46 0.37 10.90
C ASP A 156 -33.78 0.09 10.18
N LYS A 157 -34.44 -1.01 10.56
CA LYS A 157 -35.51 -1.60 9.76
C LYS A 157 -36.86 -1.07 10.20
N ASN A 158 -37.63 -0.52 9.26
CA ASN A 158 -39.07 -0.74 9.29
C ASN A 158 -39.66 -0.92 7.90
N PHE A 159 -40.58 -1.89 7.83
CA PHE A 159 -41.10 -2.44 6.60
C PHE A 159 -42.61 -2.16 6.56
N ASN A 160 -43.06 -1.36 5.59
CA ASN A 160 -44.44 -1.44 5.14
C ASN A 160 -44.57 -0.99 3.68
N SER A 161 -45.56 -1.55 3.00
CA SER A 161 -45.75 -1.50 1.55
C SER A 161 -46.96 -0.65 1.13
N GLU A 162 -46.88 -0.07 -0.08
CA GLU A 162 -47.95 0.03 -1.12
C GLU A 162 -47.39 0.98 -2.22
N GLU A 163 -46.98 0.46 -3.38
CA GLU A 163 -47.78 0.36 -4.62
C GLU A 163 -48.25 1.72 -5.21
N GLU A 164 -47.66 2.15 -6.34
CA GLU A 164 -48.37 2.12 -7.65
C GLU A 164 -47.47 2.49 -8.87
N THR A 165 -47.18 1.47 -9.68
CA THR A 165 -47.20 1.39 -11.16
C THR A 165 -46.55 2.41 -12.13
N LYS A 166 -45.85 1.83 -13.15
CA LYS A 166 -45.67 2.27 -14.57
C LYS A 166 -44.67 3.43 -14.82
N LYS A 167 -43.98 3.52 -15.99
CA LYS A 167 -44.06 2.75 -17.26
C LYS A 167 -42.72 2.72 -18.05
N ASP A 168 -42.72 1.99 -19.17
CA ASP A 168 -41.71 1.90 -20.26
C ASP A 168 -41.13 3.28 -20.68
N THR A 169 -39.92 3.41 -21.28
CA THR A 169 -39.48 2.74 -22.53
C THR A 169 -37.98 2.50 -22.73
N THR A 170 -37.69 1.47 -23.52
CA THR A 170 -36.45 1.14 -24.25
C THR A 170 -35.91 2.27 -25.15
N ASP A 171 -34.59 2.34 -25.35
CA ASP A 171 -33.94 1.87 -26.61
C ASP A 171 -32.40 2.05 -26.63
N GLU A 172 -31.67 0.96 -26.88
CA GLU A 172 -30.36 0.97 -27.56
C GLU A 172 -30.60 0.75 -29.06
N PRO A 173 -29.81 1.34 -29.98
CA PRO A 173 -28.94 0.44 -30.75
C PRO A 173 -27.62 1.02 -31.35
N LYS A 174 -26.52 0.27 -31.11
CA LYS A 174 -25.60 -0.32 -32.13
C LYS A 174 -24.70 0.55 -33.05
N LYS A 175 -23.39 0.26 -32.90
CA LYS A 175 -22.44 -0.33 -33.91
C LYS A 175 -21.53 0.53 -34.81
N GLU A 176 -20.30 -0.01 -34.91
CA GLU A 176 -19.38 -0.04 -36.08
C GLU A 176 -18.69 1.29 -36.47
N THR A 177 -17.44 1.31 -36.96
CA THR A 177 -16.78 0.33 -37.87
C THR A 177 -15.28 0.11 -37.57
N LYS A 178 -14.72 -1.04 -37.99
CA LYS A 178 -13.29 -1.38 -37.97
C LYS A 178 -12.42 -0.50 -38.90
N LYS A 179 -11.09 -0.52 -38.71
CA LYS A 179 -10.14 -0.62 -39.84
C LYS A 179 -8.84 -1.38 -39.52
N GLU A 180 -8.50 -2.34 -40.39
CA GLU A 180 -7.23 -3.10 -40.47
C GLU A 180 -6.26 -2.36 -41.46
N THR A 181 -4.94 -2.58 -41.62
CA THR A 181 -3.94 -3.49 -40.99
C THR A 181 -2.62 -2.68 -40.71
N SER A 182 -1.33 -2.98 -40.98
CA SER A 182 -0.55 -4.07 -41.66
C SER A 182 0.94 -4.14 -41.24
N LYS A 183 1.42 -5.36 -40.91
CA LYS A 183 2.69 -6.05 -41.28
C LYS A 183 4.07 -5.34 -41.42
N GLU A 184 5.06 -5.89 -40.69
CA GLU A 184 6.41 -6.44 -41.06
C GLU A 184 6.95 -7.11 -39.75
N GLU A 185 7.59 -8.30 -39.61
CA GLU A 185 8.58 -9.14 -40.35
C GLU A 185 9.99 -8.52 -40.44
N GLU A 186 11.13 -9.19 -40.19
CA GLU A 186 11.55 -10.46 -39.48
C GLU A 186 13.01 -10.23 -38.95
N ASP A 187 13.84 -11.05 -38.28
CA ASP A 187 13.94 -12.44 -37.75
C ASP A 187 15.01 -12.44 -36.61
N LYS A 188 15.16 -13.57 -35.88
CA LYS A 188 16.42 -14.21 -35.40
C LYS A 188 16.41 -14.72 -33.95
N LYS A 189 16.48 -16.06 -33.87
CA LYS A 189 16.58 -16.93 -32.67
C LYS A 189 18.07 -17.06 -32.21
N PRO A 190 18.45 -18.03 -31.34
CA PRO A 190 18.23 -18.01 -29.89
C PRO A 190 19.54 -18.22 -29.09
N ARG A 191 19.51 -18.11 -27.74
CA ARG A 191 20.53 -18.70 -26.85
C ARG A 191 19.90 -19.38 -25.63
N THR A 192 20.66 -20.25 -24.97
CA THR A 192 20.13 -21.49 -24.37
C THR A 192 20.57 -21.78 -22.93
N ARG A 193 19.63 -22.36 -22.17
CA ARG A 193 19.82 -23.49 -21.21
C ARG A 193 20.73 -23.28 -19.99
N SER A 194 20.12 -23.02 -18.82
CA SER A 194 20.33 -23.71 -17.53
C SER A 194 19.37 -23.16 -16.46
N LYS A 195 18.92 -23.92 -15.45
CA LYS A 195 18.93 -25.38 -15.23
C LYS A 195 17.72 -25.72 -14.33
N ARG A 196 16.94 -26.75 -14.68
CA ARG A 196 15.78 -27.21 -13.89
C ARG A 196 16.26 -28.07 -12.73
N VAL A 197 16.12 -27.61 -11.49
CA VAL A 197 16.26 -28.47 -10.28
C VAL A 197 14.94 -29.22 -10.08
N LYS A 198 15.00 -30.42 -9.47
CA LYS A 198 13.82 -31.26 -9.23
C LYS A 198 12.99 -30.74 -8.05
N LYS A 199 11.72 -31.12 -8.07
CA LYS A 199 10.81 -31.13 -6.92
C LYS A 199 10.86 -32.54 -6.32
N GLU A 200 11.10 -32.63 -5.02
CA GLU A 200 10.84 -33.81 -4.18
C GLU A 200 10.08 -33.28 -2.93
N ASP A 201 9.45 -34.17 -2.17
CA ASP A 201 8.23 -33.84 -1.42
C ASP A 201 8.44 -33.31 0.02
N ALA A 202 7.34 -33.13 0.76
CA ALA A 202 7.26 -32.29 1.96
C ALA A 202 7.77 -32.95 3.25
N ASP A 203 8.28 -32.12 4.16
CA ASP A 203 7.87 -32.08 5.57
C ASP A 203 8.28 -30.73 6.25
N GLU A 204 7.91 -30.58 7.52
CA GLU A 204 7.75 -29.39 8.41
C GLU A 204 8.71 -28.15 8.35
N PRO A 205 8.27 -26.97 8.89
CA PRO A 205 8.89 -25.66 8.61
C PRO A 205 9.93 -25.20 9.65
N GLU A 206 11.14 -25.76 9.67
CA GLU A 206 12.25 -25.28 10.53
C GLU A 206 13.21 -24.30 9.80
N GLN A 207 13.11 -24.15 8.48
CA GLN A 207 14.07 -23.37 7.65
C GLN A 207 13.73 -21.86 7.50
N THR A 208 12.67 -21.38 8.13
CA THR A 208 12.08 -20.05 7.89
C THR A 208 12.95 -18.88 8.33
N GLU A 209 13.62 -18.98 9.49
CA GLU A 209 14.52 -17.91 9.97
C GLU A 209 15.78 -17.79 9.11
N GLU A 210 16.33 -18.91 8.64
CA GLU A 210 17.55 -18.89 7.82
C GLU A 210 17.31 -18.21 6.46
N VAL A 211 16.09 -18.30 5.91
CA VAL A 211 15.70 -17.56 4.69
C VAL A 211 15.60 -16.06 4.95
N ILE A 212 15.02 -15.63 6.08
CA ILE A 212 14.98 -14.21 6.48
C ILE A 212 16.41 -13.66 6.61
N ASP A 213 17.27 -14.38 7.33
CA ASP A 213 18.64 -13.98 7.58
C ASP A 213 19.48 -13.95 6.29
N LYS A 214 19.27 -14.90 5.37
CA LYS A 214 19.86 -14.89 4.00
C LYS A 214 19.39 -13.70 3.16
N LEU A 215 18.13 -13.26 3.29
CA LEU A 215 17.59 -12.11 2.56
C LEU A 215 18.04 -10.76 3.16
N LEU A 216 18.16 -10.67 4.48
CA LEU A 216 18.56 -9.43 5.17
C LEU A 216 20.09 -9.19 5.16
N LYS A 217 20.92 -10.24 5.05
CA LYS A 217 22.39 -10.15 5.01
C LYS A 217 22.94 -9.56 3.71
N LYS A 218 22.83 -8.24 3.55
CA LYS A 218 23.51 -7.47 2.49
C LYS A 218 25.04 -7.70 2.54
N PRO A 219 25.71 -7.97 1.42
CA PRO A 219 27.14 -8.27 1.41
C PRO A 219 27.97 -7.05 1.84
N LYS A 220 28.78 -7.21 2.89
CA LYS A 220 29.75 -6.21 3.34
C LYS A 220 30.79 -5.99 2.24
N LYS A 221 30.75 -4.84 1.56
CA LYS A 221 31.83 -4.43 0.64
C LYS A 221 33.12 -4.24 1.45
N SER A 222 34.06 -5.18 1.32
CA SER A 222 35.43 -5.02 1.76
C SER A 222 36.06 -3.85 1.01
N LYS A 223 36.46 -2.79 1.74
CA LYS A 223 37.41 -1.81 1.20
C LYS A 223 38.80 -2.46 1.15
N LYS A 224 39.39 -2.48 -0.04
CA LYS A 224 40.83 -2.35 -0.22
C LYS A 224 41.11 -0.89 -0.62
#